data_AF-A0A518U880-F1
#
_entry.id   AF-A0A518U880-F1
#
_cell.length_a   1.000
_cell.length_b   1.000
_cell.length_c   1.000
_cell.angle_alpha   90.00
_cell.angle_beta   90.00
_cell.angle_gamma   90.00
#
_symmetry.space_group_name_H-M   'P 1'
#
loop_
_entity.id
_entity.type
_entity.pdbx_description
1 polymer ?
#
loop_
_entity_poly.entity_id
_entity_poly.type
_entity_poly.pdbx_seq_one_letter_code
_entity_poly.pdbx_strand_id
1 'polypeptide(L)'
;MGGEAWVAMMRRKSVTLALGVPGQAEGRATLQSDRGDETQALFMYQWAAGVITLAGALASLNEYVAIWCEHHDDLLAELPTGGFHAIQVKTVSAQGATWTCGDSGFVDAVRKFAEHESKYPSKIQQYIFFSNAKPYVPGKTAKALTKLASSPLRIRDECRIAVGAGSIPTPYKATFDSLVKASGALQETVFKVLRKLEFQAGPSLEGFREQLGPVVGGIPACKQFTLAWLDKVRDELLMLVGKASSLDAPALEFYASILQSDGRPAGAVRGKRVSVEDFEIVLNQHPSGAFRFAEVGGHLRLGKASGQMEVLRQKMNAGFVGAYFDSVWLQAMAAERRLIERALEDPEVAVRVTKQLEGIMLVECQNAEAEAALEADERRRGLLIYQRILQRTDDLSRHDRATVENERPETLRGVAGLLSGSCKFAWGVPPDTGGADGT
;
A
#
# COMPACT_ATOMS: atom_id res chain seq x y z
N MET A 1 -44.45 -64.63 -2.19
CA MET A 1 -43.43 -64.57 -3.26
C MET A 1 -43.48 -63.13 -3.77
N GLY A 2 -42.70 -62.19 -3.25
CA GLY A 2 -41.26 -62.05 -3.49
C GLY A 2 -41.08 -61.48 -4.90
N GLY A 3 -40.59 -60.28 -5.15
CA GLY A 3 -40.11 -59.17 -4.35
C GLY A 3 -39.62 -58.11 -5.34
N GLU A 4 -39.85 -56.83 -5.07
CA GLU A 4 -39.09 -55.76 -5.73
C GLU A 4 -39.03 -54.55 -4.79
N ALA A 5 -37.89 -54.46 -4.13
CA ALA A 5 -37.47 -53.30 -3.39
C ALA A 5 -36.92 -52.28 -4.38
N TRP A 6 -37.59 -51.13 -4.50
CA TRP A 6 -36.91 -49.88 -4.83
C TRP A 6 -37.30 -48.84 -3.78
N VAL A 7 -36.52 -48.87 -2.70
CA VAL A 7 -36.38 -47.80 -1.73
C VAL A 7 -35.93 -46.56 -2.50
N ALA A 8 -36.80 -45.57 -2.60
CA ALA A 8 -36.45 -44.20 -2.98
C ALA A 8 -35.52 -43.64 -1.90
N MET A 9 -34.24 -43.98 -1.99
CA MET A 9 -33.21 -43.49 -1.09
C MET A 9 -32.96 -42.03 -1.45
N MET A 10 -33.50 -41.14 -0.60
CA MET A 10 -33.16 -39.73 -0.52
C MET A 10 -31.63 -39.58 -0.62
N ARG A 11 -31.12 -39.23 -1.81
CA ARG A 11 -29.89 -38.45 -1.87
C ARG A 11 -30.27 -37.04 -1.43
N ARG A 12 -30.30 -36.82 -0.11
CA ARG A 12 -30.05 -35.50 0.45
C ARG A 12 -28.69 -35.10 -0.09
N LYS A 13 -28.65 -34.32 -1.17
CA LYS A 13 -27.50 -33.49 -1.46
C LYS A 13 -27.37 -32.61 -0.23
N SER A 14 -26.44 -32.98 0.64
CA SER A 14 -25.84 -32.07 1.60
C SER A 14 -25.21 -30.97 0.77
N VAL A 15 -26.01 -29.97 0.41
CA VAL A 15 -25.51 -28.70 -0.07
C VAL A 15 -24.86 -28.09 1.16
N THR A 16 -23.56 -28.34 1.32
CA THR A 16 -22.72 -27.51 2.16
C THR A 16 -22.82 -26.11 1.56
N LEU A 17 -23.74 -25.29 2.08
CA LEU A 17 -23.69 -23.86 1.85
C LEU A 17 -22.27 -23.45 2.21
N ALA A 18 -21.57 -22.80 1.29
CA ALA A 18 -20.46 -21.95 1.67
C ALA A 18 -20.92 -21.15 2.89
N LEU A 19 -20.07 -21.03 3.92
CA LEU A 19 -20.29 -20.04 4.96
C LEU A 19 -20.40 -18.71 4.20
N GLY A 20 -21.62 -18.25 3.94
CA GLY A 20 -21.86 -17.05 3.15
C GLY A 20 -21.04 -15.90 3.71
N VAL A 21 -20.89 -14.82 2.94
CA VAL A 21 -20.15 -13.64 3.36
C VAL A 21 -20.58 -13.25 4.79
N PRO A 22 -19.67 -13.28 5.79
CA PRO A 22 -20.03 -13.04 7.17
C PRO A 22 -20.79 -11.71 7.30
N GLY A 23 -22.01 -11.75 7.84
CA GLY A 23 -22.81 -10.54 8.06
C GLY A 23 -23.79 -10.14 6.95
N GLN A 24 -23.94 -10.94 5.88
CA GLN A 24 -25.02 -10.70 4.90
C GLN A 24 -26.40 -11.01 5.51
N ALA A 25 -27.17 -9.96 5.78
CA ALA A 25 -28.60 -10.08 5.99
C ALA A 25 -29.29 -10.24 4.62
N GLU A 26 -29.95 -11.39 4.41
CA GLU A 26 -30.93 -11.60 3.33
C GLU A 26 -30.41 -11.44 1.88
N GLY A 27 -29.13 -11.74 1.62
CA GLY A 27 -28.59 -11.73 0.26
C GLY A 27 -28.54 -10.35 -0.40
N ARG A 28 -28.66 -9.28 0.39
CA ARG A 28 -28.42 -7.91 -0.09
C ARG A 28 -26.94 -7.60 -0.01
N ALA A 29 -26.43 -6.89 -1.03
CA ALA A 29 -25.09 -6.32 -1.01
C ALA A 29 -24.96 -5.41 0.23
N THR A 30 -24.30 -5.92 1.25
CA THR A 30 -23.93 -5.21 2.46
C THR A 30 -22.42 -5.23 2.47
N LEU A 31 -21.79 -4.05 2.56
CA LEU A 31 -20.35 -3.97 2.75
C LEU A 31 -20.04 -4.68 4.06
N GLN A 32 -19.31 -5.79 3.97
CA GLN A 32 -18.82 -6.48 5.15
C GLN A 32 -17.94 -5.50 5.93
N SER A 33 -18.28 -5.25 7.20
CA SER A 33 -17.39 -4.54 8.13
C SER A 33 -16.27 -5.50 8.49
N ASP A 34 -15.24 -5.54 7.64
CA ASP A 34 -13.98 -6.21 7.96
C ASP A 34 -13.10 -5.21 8.71
N ARG A 35 -12.85 -5.49 9.99
CA ARG A 35 -12.01 -4.64 10.85
C ARG A 35 -10.59 -4.52 10.30
N GLY A 36 -10.10 -5.51 9.57
CA GLY A 36 -8.81 -5.49 8.89
C GLY A 36 -8.81 -4.45 7.77
N ASP A 37 -9.80 -4.51 6.87
CA ASP A 37 -9.95 -3.55 5.77
C ASP A 37 -10.18 -2.13 6.27
N GLU A 38 -11.01 -1.96 7.31
CA GLU A 38 -11.23 -0.66 7.95
C GLU A 38 -9.93 -0.09 8.52
N THR A 39 -9.15 -0.91 9.24
CA THR A 39 -7.87 -0.48 9.83
C THR A 39 -6.86 -0.11 8.74
N GLN A 40 -6.76 -0.92 7.69
CA GLN A 40 -5.88 -0.62 6.56
C GLN A 40 -6.31 0.66 5.84
N ALA A 41 -7.62 0.87 5.65
CA ALA A 41 -8.15 2.10 5.05
C ALA A 41 -7.78 3.35 5.85
N LEU A 42 -7.76 3.27 7.19
CA LEU A 42 -7.32 4.37 8.04
C LEU A 42 -5.84 4.72 7.83
N PHE A 43 -4.95 3.73 7.77
CA PHE A 43 -3.54 3.97 7.46
C PHE A 43 -3.36 4.58 6.06
N MET A 44 -4.07 4.06 5.07
CA MET A 44 -4.00 4.57 3.71
C MET A 44 -4.58 5.99 3.58
N TYR A 45 -5.53 6.36 4.43
CA TYR A 45 -6.01 7.74 4.51
C TYR A 45 -4.92 8.71 5.02
N GLN A 46 -4.08 8.26 5.94
CA GLN A 46 -2.90 9.04 6.35
C GLN A 46 -1.89 9.18 5.22
N TRP A 47 -1.67 8.12 4.43
CA TRP A 47 -0.81 8.20 3.25
C TRP A 47 -1.37 9.17 2.22
N ALA A 48 -2.68 9.17 2.02
CA ALA A 48 -3.36 10.13 1.16
C ALA A 48 -3.16 11.57 1.63
N ALA A 49 -3.18 11.83 2.94
CA ALA A 49 -2.85 13.14 3.50
C ALA A 49 -1.41 13.57 3.18
N GLY A 50 -0.45 12.63 3.22
CA GLY A 50 0.93 12.86 2.80
C GLY A 50 1.03 13.21 1.31
N VAL A 51 0.34 12.46 0.45
CA VAL A 51 0.27 12.75 -0.99
C VAL A 51 -0.31 14.13 -1.27
N ILE A 52 -1.43 14.49 -0.63
CA ILE A 52 -2.07 15.81 -0.78
C ILE A 52 -1.11 16.93 -0.37
N THR A 53 -0.38 16.73 0.72
CA THR A 53 0.59 17.71 1.24
C THR A 53 1.70 18.01 0.23
N LEU A 54 2.37 16.97 -0.29
CA LEU A 54 3.49 17.15 -1.24
C LEU A 54 3.04 17.47 -2.67
N ALA A 55 1.91 16.92 -3.13
CA ALA A 55 1.32 17.33 -4.40
C ALA A 55 0.95 18.83 -4.37
N GLY A 56 0.49 19.32 -3.22
CA GLY A 56 0.26 20.74 -2.99
C GLY A 56 1.53 21.59 -3.11
N ALA A 57 2.68 21.10 -2.66
CA ALA A 57 3.96 21.78 -2.81
C ALA A 57 4.35 21.91 -4.29
N LEU A 58 4.26 20.80 -5.04
CA LEU A 58 4.51 20.76 -6.48
C LEU A 58 3.51 21.60 -7.30
N ALA A 59 2.30 21.76 -6.80
CA ALA A 59 1.29 22.65 -7.37
C ALA A 59 1.41 24.11 -6.87
N SER A 60 2.45 24.44 -6.09
CA SER A 60 2.67 25.77 -5.49
C SER A 60 1.51 26.27 -4.63
N LEU A 61 0.76 25.34 -4.01
CA LEU A 61 -0.31 25.62 -3.05
C LEU A 61 0.20 25.74 -1.61
N ASN A 62 1.42 25.26 -1.36
CA ASN A 62 2.14 25.39 -0.12
C ASN A 62 3.65 25.38 -0.41
N GLU A 63 4.48 25.61 0.61
CA GLU A 63 5.93 25.77 0.47
C GLU A 63 6.73 24.58 1.01
N TYR A 64 6.09 23.43 1.27
CA TYR A 64 6.78 22.30 1.91
C TYR A 64 7.86 21.71 1.00
N VAL A 65 8.97 21.28 1.59
CA VAL A 65 10.08 20.63 0.87
C VAL A 65 10.11 19.12 1.08
N ALA A 66 9.50 18.65 2.18
CA ALA A 66 9.37 17.24 2.50
C ALA A 66 8.26 17.00 3.52
N ILE A 67 7.87 15.74 3.66
CA ILE A 67 7.11 15.23 4.80
C ILE A 67 7.91 14.14 5.50
N TRP A 68 7.71 14.03 6.81
CA TRP A 68 8.21 12.94 7.63
C TRP A 68 7.02 12.13 8.14
N CYS A 69 6.96 10.86 7.77
CA CYS A 69 5.85 9.97 8.10
C CYS A 69 6.12 9.22 9.40
N GLU A 70 5.14 9.16 10.31
CA GLU A 70 5.23 8.40 11.57
C GLU A 70 6.50 8.78 12.38
N HIS A 71 6.92 10.04 12.26
CA HIS A 71 8.10 10.58 12.91
C HIS A 71 7.65 11.66 13.89
N HIS A 72 7.57 11.29 15.17
CA HIS A 72 7.03 12.09 16.28
C HIS A 72 5.53 12.40 16.22
N ASP A 73 4.95 12.55 15.02
CA ASP A 73 3.53 12.80 14.73
C ASP A 73 3.10 11.94 13.51
N ASP A 74 1.82 11.96 13.11
CA ASP A 74 1.31 11.19 11.96
C ASP A 74 2.07 11.65 10.69
N LEU A 75 2.15 12.98 10.49
CA LEU A 75 3.04 13.61 9.49
C LEU A 75 3.67 14.89 10.08
N LEU A 76 4.95 15.14 9.74
CA LEU A 76 5.57 16.47 9.90
C LEU A 76 5.92 17.02 8.53
N ALA A 77 5.34 18.14 8.14
CA ALA A 77 5.69 18.84 6.91
C ALA A 77 6.85 19.80 7.15
N GLU A 78 7.96 19.61 6.44
CA GLU A 78 9.19 20.38 6.55
C GLU A 78 9.12 21.63 5.65
N LEU A 79 9.44 22.78 6.23
CA LEU A 79 9.53 24.07 5.52
C LEU A 79 10.97 24.32 5.04
N PRO A 80 11.18 25.17 4.01
CA PRO A 80 12.52 25.55 3.55
C PRO A 80 13.36 26.22 4.64
N THR A 81 12.71 26.82 5.64
CA THR A 81 13.33 27.45 6.81
C THR A 81 13.87 26.45 7.84
N GLY A 82 13.63 25.14 7.65
CA GLY A 82 13.96 24.07 8.61
C GLY A 82 13.01 23.99 9.82
N GLY A 83 11.90 24.74 9.78
CA GLY A 83 10.77 24.57 10.69
C GLY A 83 9.77 23.53 10.18
N PHE A 84 8.80 23.19 11.02
CA PHE A 84 7.82 22.14 10.74
C PHE A 84 6.38 22.59 10.98
N HIS A 85 5.47 22.04 10.20
CA HIS A 85 4.06 21.95 10.54
C HIS A 85 3.76 20.51 10.98
N ALA A 86 3.21 20.35 12.18
CA ALA A 86 2.86 19.04 12.70
C ALA A 86 1.39 18.73 12.37
N ILE A 87 1.14 17.60 11.70
CA ILE A 87 -0.16 17.26 11.13
C ILE A 87 -0.68 16.00 11.82
N GLN A 88 -1.82 16.11 12.49
CA GLN A 88 -2.58 14.98 13.01
C GLN A 88 -3.73 14.66 12.05
N VAL A 89 -3.77 13.42 11.58
CA VAL A 89 -4.79 12.92 10.66
C VAL A 89 -5.86 12.20 11.46
N LYS A 90 -7.11 12.67 11.36
CA LYS A 90 -8.26 12.05 12.02
C LYS A 90 -9.38 11.80 11.03
N THR A 91 -10.10 10.70 11.21
CA THR A 91 -11.21 10.34 10.33
C THR A 91 -12.50 10.11 11.12
N VAL A 92 -13.64 10.38 10.49
CA VAL A 92 -14.97 10.02 11.01
C VAL A 92 -15.73 9.26 9.93
N SER A 93 -16.25 8.09 10.27
CA SER A 93 -17.01 7.24 9.34
C SER A 93 -18.43 7.73 9.09
N ALA A 94 -19.02 8.48 10.03
CA ALA A 94 -20.36 9.04 9.90
C ALA A 94 -20.42 10.09 8.79
N GLN A 95 -21.27 9.86 7.78
CA GLN A 95 -21.50 10.80 6.70
C GLN A 95 -22.03 12.14 7.23
N GLY A 96 -21.46 13.24 6.75
CA GLY A 96 -21.85 14.60 7.17
C GLY A 96 -21.45 14.97 8.60
N ALA A 97 -20.62 14.17 9.28
CA ALA A 97 -20.13 14.48 10.60
C ALA A 97 -19.26 15.74 10.62
N THR A 98 -19.22 16.39 11.79
CA THR A 98 -18.38 17.56 12.05
C THR A 98 -17.68 17.42 13.39
N TRP A 99 -16.44 17.89 13.48
CA TRP A 99 -15.67 17.84 14.72
C TRP A 99 -16.11 18.88 15.74
N THR A 100 -16.34 18.46 16.97
CA THR A 100 -16.59 19.30 18.14
C THR A 100 -15.43 19.23 19.12
N CYS A 101 -15.36 20.18 20.04
CA CYS A 101 -14.30 20.22 21.06
C CYS A 101 -14.38 19.07 22.07
N GLY A 102 -15.52 18.39 22.14
CA GLY A 102 -15.73 17.23 23.02
C GLY A 102 -15.36 15.90 22.37
N ASP A 103 -15.09 15.88 21.07
CA ASP A 103 -14.79 14.65 20.37
C ASP A 103 -13.39 14.16 20.74
N SER A 104 -13.27 12.88 21.10
CA SER A 104 -12.00 12.30 21.57
C SER A 104 -10.87 12.47 20.56
N GLY A 105 -11.14 12.28 19.26
CA GLY A 105 -10.14 12.47 18.21
C GLY A 105 -9.56 13.88 18.15
N PHE A 106 -10.36 14.91 18.44
CA PHE A 106 -9.89 16.29 18.52
C PHE A 106 -9.10 16.53 19.81
N VAL A 107 -9.59 16.03 20.95
CA VAL A 107 -8.88 16.12 22.24
C VAL A 107 -7.51 15.45 22.18
N ASP A 108 -7.43 14.27 21.56
CA ASP A 108 -6.19 13.50 21.41
C ASP A 108 -5.19 14.22 20.50
N ALA A 109 -5.66 14.83 19.41
CA ALA A 109 -4.81 15.66 18.55
C ALA A 109 -4.25 16.88 19.32
N VAL A 110 -5.09 17.59 20.08
CA VAL A 110 -4.64 18.71 20.92
C VAL A 110 -3.65 18.26 21.99
N ARG A 111 -3.87 17.10 22.62
CA ARG A 111 -2.91 16.51 23.56
C ARG A 111 -1.57 16.29 22.88
N LYS A 112 -1.57 15.69 21.69
CA LYS A 112 -0.35 15.42 20.92
C LYS A 112 0.39 16.70 20.54
N PHE A 113 -0.33 17.69 20.04
CA PHE A 113 0.22 19.01 19.75
C PHE A 113 0.78 19.70 21.00
N ALA A 114 0.16 19.52 22.17
CA ALA A 114 0.69 20.08 23.40
C ALA A 114 2.00 19.41 23.84
N GLU A 115 2.16 18.09 23.64
CA GLU A 115 3.44 17.41 23.84
C GLU A 115 4.53 18.01 22.94
N HIS A 116 4.19 18.29 21.70
CA HIS A 116 5.06 18.90 20.72
C HIS A 116 5.42 20.35 21.06
N GLU A 117 4.47 21.16 21.47
CA GLU A 117 4.69 22.56 21.87
C GLU A 117 5.58 22.64 23.12
N SER A 118 5.42 21.69 24.06
CA SER A 118 6.28 21.63 25.24
C SER A 118 7.72 21.22 24.93
N LYS A 119 7.94 20.34 23.94
CA LYS A 119 9.28 19.83 23.60
C LYS A 119 10.01 20.65 22.54
N TYR A 120 9.30 21.14 21.54
CA TYR A 120 9.85 21.73 20.32
C TYR A 120 9.18 23.07 19.92
N PRO A 121 8.97 24.02 20.85
CA PRO A 121 8.14 25.21 20.61
C PRO A 121 8.65 26.13 19.49
N SER A 122 9.96 26.17 19.27
CA SER A 122 10.62 26.99 18.26
C SER A 122 10.76 26.30 16.90
N LYS A 123 10.58 24.97 16.85
CA LYS A 123 10.68 24.19 15.61
C LYS A 123 9.32 24.03 14.94
N ILE A 124 8.23 23.99 15.71
CA ILE A 124 6.89 23.80 15.17
C ILE A 124 6.19 25.16 15.04
N GLN A 125 5.98 25.55 13.78
CA GLN A 125 5.39 26.84 13.42
C GLN A 125 3.86 26.77 13.45
N GLN A 126 3.28 25.65 13.01
CA GLN A 126 1.83 25.43 12.97
C GLN A 126 1.47 23.99 13.32
N TYR A 127 0.26 23.81 13.83
CA TYR A 127 -0.37 22.50 14.04
C TYR A 127 -1.53 22.36 13.08
N ILE A 128 -1.67 21.24 12.38
CA ILE A 128 -2.71 21.04 11.38
C ILE A 128 -3.56 19.84 11.78
N PHE A 129 -4.84 20.09 12.01
CA PHE A 129 -5.83 19.03 12.15
C PHE A 129 -6.37 18.68 10.76
N PHE A 130 -5.90 17.57 10.20
CA PHE A 130 -6.29 17.09 8.88
C PHE A 130 -7.40 16.03 9.02
N SER A 131 -8.52 16.22 8.31
CA SER A 131 -9.62 15.25 8.40
C SER A 131 -10.57 15.25 7.21
N ASN A 132 -11.23 14.10 6.98
CA ASN A 132 -12.36 13.98 6.04
C ASN A 132 -13.62 14.75 6.50
N ALA A 133 -13.67 15.14 7.77
CA ALA A 133 -14.78 15.90 8.35
C ALA A 133 -14.32 17.31 8.71
N LYS A 134 -15.21 18.29 8.52
CA LYS A 134 -14.93 19.69 8.84
C LYS A 134 -15.17 19.95 10.34
N PRO A 135 -14.46 20.91 10.96
CA PRO A 135 -14.84 21.40 12.27
C PRO A 135 -16.27 21.96 12.24
N TYR A 136 -17.03 21.72 13.31
CA TYR A 136 -18.37 22.25 13.48
C TYR A 136 -18.34 23.78 13.44
N VAL A 137 -19.16 24.38 12.59
CA VAL A 137 -19.38 25.83 12.53
C VAL A 137 -20.82 26.11 12.94
N PRO A 138 -21.06 26.88 14.01
CA PRO A 138 -22.41 27.25 14.42
C PRO A 138 -23.11 28.04 13.31
N GLY A 139 -24.36 27.68 13.02
CA GLY A 139 -25.19 28.41 12.05
C GLY A 139 -25.45 29.86 12.51
N LYS A 140 -25.74 30.76 11.56
CA LYS A 140 -25.94 32.20 11.83
C LYS A 140 -26.98 32.52 12.91
N THR A 141 -27.95 31.62 13.13
CA THR A 141 -29.03 31.77 14.10
C THR A 141 -28.77 31.06 15.44
N ALA A 142 -27.61 30.41 15.60
CA ALA A 142 -27.28 29.70 16.83
C ALA A 142 -27.04 30.70 17.98
N LYS A 143 -27.98 30.75 18.92
CA LYS A 143 -27.90 31.60 20.13
C LYS A 143 -27.48 30.85 21.39
N ALA A 144 -27.59 29.52 21.39
CA ALA A 144 -27.24 28.71 22.54
C ALA A 144 -25.72 28.74 22.77
N LEU A 145 -25.30 29.25 23.94
CA LEU A 145 -23.90 29.39 24.31
C LEU A 145 -23.13 28.06 24.22
N THR A 146 -23.76 26.95 24.59
CA THR A 146 -23.19 25.60 24.50
C THR A 146 -22.90 25.17 23.06
N LYS A 147 -23.78 25.53 22.10
CA LYS A 147 -23.55 25.26 20.67
C LYS A 147 -22.46 26.16 20.10
N LEU A 148 -22.37 27.41 20.53
CA LEU A 148 -21.27 28.29 20.10
C LEU A 148 -19.93 27.75 20.60
N ALA A 149 -19.87 27.38 21.88
CA ALA A 149 -18.65 26.95 22.56
C ALA A 149 -18.19 25.54 22.18
N SER A 150 -18.99 24.74 21.47
CA SER A 150 -18.60 23.39 21.03
C SER A 150 -17.73 23.40 19.76
N SER A 151 -17.62 24.55 19.08
CA SER A 151 -16.89 24.69 17.81
C SER A 151 -15.37 24.82 18.03
N PRO A 152 -14.56 23.88 17.49
CA PRO A 152 -13.09 23.96 17.55
C PRO A 152 -12.55 25.23 16.89
N LEU A 153 -13.14 25.63 15.76
CA LEU A 153 -12.78 26.85 15.05
C LEU A 153 -13.00 28.10 15.91
N ARG A 154 -14.15 28.20 16.58
CA ARG A 154 -14.45 29.39 17.41
C ARG A 154 -13.48 29.51 18.58
N ILE A 155 -13.21 28.41 19.29
CA ILE A 155 -12.26 28.46 20.41
C ILE A 155 -10.86 28.85 19.92
N ARG A 156 -10.41 28.29 18.80
CA ARG A 156 -9.14 28.66 18.17
C ARG A 156 -9.07 30.15 17.89
N ASP A 157 -10.10 30.69 17.23
CA ASP A 157 -10.14 32.12 16.84
C ASP A 157 -10.12 33.03 18.06
N GLU A 158 -10.86 32.68 19.11
CA GLU A 158 -10.86 33.44 20.36
C GLU A 158 -9.52 33.36 21.09
N CYS A 159 -8.81 32.22 21.03
CA CYS A 159 -7.46 32.12 21.56
C CYS A 159 -6.45 32.99 20.79
N ARG A 160 -6.65 33.21 19.48
CA ARG A 160 -5.81 34.09 18.66
C ARG A 160 -5.98 35.56 18.99
N ILE A 161 -7.20 35.96 19.36
CA ILE A 161 -7.55 37.35 19.72
C ILE A 161 -7.18 37.65 21.18
N ALA A 162 -7.37 36.68 22.08
CA ALA A 162 -7.07 36.83 23.50
C ALA A 162 -5.59 37.13 23.75
N VAL A 163 -5.32 38.02 24.72
CA VAL A 163 -3.96 38.36 25.16
C VAL A 163 -3.31 37.18 25.89
N GLY A 164 -4.10 36.41 26.64
CA GLY A 164 -3.67 35.20 27.33
C GLY A 164 -4.82 34.24 27.65
N ALA A 165 -4.51 33.07 28.23
CA ALA A 165 -5.49 32.02 28.50
C ALA A 165 -6.61 32.44 29.48
N GLY A 166 -6.34 33.44 30.34
CA GLY A 166 -7.32 34.02 31.27
C GLY A 166 -8.28 35.03 30.62
N SER A 167 -7.94 35.60 29.46
CA SER A 167 -8.75 36.63 28.79
C SER A 167 -9.67 36.07 27.69
N ILE A 168 -9.79 34.74 27.58
CA ILE A 168 -10.71 34.10 26.64
C ILE A 168 -12.14 34.42 27.11
N PRO A 169 -13.01 34.95 26.23
CA PRO A 169 -14.36 35.33 26.64
C PRO A 169 -15.27 34.11 26.86
N THR A 170 -16.31 34.32 27.68
CA THR A 170 -17.47 33.43 27.76
C THR A 170 -18.20 33.43 26.41
N PRO A 171 -18.64 32.28 25.88
CA PRO A 171 -18.69 30.95 26.52
C PRO A 171 -17.47 30.06 26.30
N TYR A 172 -16.50 30.48 25.50
CA TYR A 172 -15.39 29.65 25.04
C TYR A 172 -14.39 29.27 26.13
N LYS A 173 -14.28 30.10 27.18
CA LYS A 173 -13.42 29.83 28.33
C LYS A 173 -13.71 28.49 29.00
N ALA A 174 -14.98 28.16 29.21
CA ALA A 174 -15.37 26.91 29.86
C ALA A 174 -14.98 25.67 29.02
N THR A 175 -15.17 25.73 27.70
CA THR A 175 -14.75 24.64 26.82
C THR A 175 -13.23 24.55 26.72
N PHE A 176 -12.53 25.68 26.69
CA PHE A 176 -11.06 25.70 26.74
C PHE A 176 -10.53 25.03 28.03
N ASP A 177 -11.09 25.37 29.20
CA ASP A 177 -10.68 24.74 30.46
C ASP A 177 -11.01 23.24 30.50
N SER A 178 -12.11 22.84 29.85
CA SER A 178 -12.45 21.42 29.67
C SER A 178 -11.45 20.70 28.78
N LEU A 179 -10.99 21.34 27.70
CA LEU A 179 -9.96 20.81 26.80
C LEU A 179 -8.59 20.72 27.48
N VAL A 180 -8.22 21.71 28.31
CA VAL A 180 -7.01 21.67 29.15
C VAL A 180 -7.07 20.46 30.09
N LYS A 181 -8.20 20.28 30.78
CA LYS A 181 -8.41 19.14 31.68
C LYS A 181 -8.34 17.80 30.94
N ALA A 182 -8.98 17.69 29.77
CA ALA A 182 -9.07 16.45 29.01
C ALA A 182 -7.75 16.09 28.27
N SER A 183 -7.00 17.09 27.83
CA SER A 183 -5.67 16.89 27.25
C SER A 183 -4.65 16.53 28.33
N GLY A 184 -4.81 17.02 29.57
CA GLY A 184 -3.85 16.83 30.66
C GLY A 184 -2.60 17.72 30.54
N ALA A 185 -2.58 18.66 29.59
CA ALA A 185 -1.48 19.57 29.36
C ALA A 185 -1.62 20.88 30.17
N LEU A 186 -0.53 21.64 30.26
CA LEU A 186 -0.54 22.96 30.90
C LEU A 186 -1.43 23.93 30.12
N GLN A 187 -2.17 24.78 30.85
CA GLN A 187 -3.11 25.76 30.28
C GLN A 187 -2.45 26.65 29.20
N GLU A 188 -1.27 27.20 29.51
CA GLU A 188 -0.53 28.05 28.57
C GLU A 188 -0.04 27.30 27.34
N THR A 189 0.28 26.01 27.46
CA THR A 189 0.68 25.17 26.33
C THR A 189 -0.50 24.96 25.37
N VAL A 190 -1.67 24.57 25.90
CA VAL A 190 -2.89 24.40 25.09
C VAL A 190 -3.29 25.71 24.42
N PHE A 191 -3.16 26.84 25.12
CA PHE A 191 -3.41 28.15 24.56
C PHE A 191 -2.51 28.44 23.34
N LYS A 192 -1.19 28.19 23.44
CA LYS A 192 -0.25 28.34 22.31
C LYS A 192 -0.57 27.39 21.15
N VAL A 193 -0.90 26.13 21.45
CA VAL A 193 -1.34 25.16 20.44
C VAL A 193 -2.53 25.68 19.65
N LEU A 194 -3.59 26.11 20.34
CA LEU A 194 -4.80 26.63 19.67
C LEU A 194 -4.52 27.90 18.87
N ARG A 195 -3.56 28.73 19.27
CA ARG A 195 -3.16 29.89 18.45
C ARG A 195 -2.49 29.48 17.13
N LYS A 196 -1.70 28.40 17.16
CA LYS A 196 -0.98 27.84 16.01
C LYS A 196 -1.80 26.81 15.20
N LEU A 197 -2.98 26.44 15.66
CA LEU A 197 -3.81 25.38 15.07
C LEU A 197 -4.49 25.84 13.77
N GLU A 198 -4.42 25.03 12.72
CA GLU A 198 -5.19 25.16 11.49
C GLU A 198 -5.98 23.89 11.21
N PHE A 199 -7.06 24.02 10.44
CA PHE A 199 -7.89 22.90 10.01
C PHE A 199 -7.75 22.72 8.51
N GLN A 200 -7.41 21.50 8.09
CA GLN A 200 -7.31 21.14 6.68
C GLN A 200 -8.31 20.04 6.36
N ALA A 201 -9.17 20.28 5.38
CA ALA A 201 -10.12 19.29 4.90
C ALA A 201 -9.45 18.36 3.90
N GLY A 202 -9.51 17.06 4.18
CA GLY A 202 -9.17 16.00 3.25
C GLY A 202 -10.37 15.50 2.46
N PRO A 203 -10.16 14.52 1.55
CA PRO A 203 -11.23 13.87 0.80
C PRO A 203 -12.17 13.10 1.73
N SER A 204 -13.36 12.72 1.23
CA SER A 204 -14.25 11.83 1.98
C SER A 204 -13.58 10.49 2.25
N LEU A 205 -13.91 9.84 3.36
CA LEU A 205 -13.35 8.54 3.71
C LEU A 205 -13.73 7.45 2.69
N GLU A 206 -14.93 7.54 2.12
CA GLU A 206 -15.35 6.71 1.00
C GLU A 206 -14.77 7.29 -0.30
N GLY A 207 -14.11 6.44 -1.09
CA GLY A 207 -13.56 6.82 -2.39
C GLY A 207 -12.41 7.84 -2.35
N PHE A 208 -11.67 7.92 -1.23
CA PHE A 208 -10.58 8.90 -1.08
C PHE A 208 -9.48 8.71 -2.12
N ARG A 209 -9.22 7.46 -2.54
CA ARG A 209 -8.18 7.12 -3.52
C ARG A 209 -8.50 7.73 -4.87
N GLU A 210 -9.73 7.57 -5.34
CA GLU A 210 -10.21 8.12 -6.60
C GLU A 210 -10.12 9.66 -6.59
N GLN A 211 -10.39 10.28 -5.44
CA GLN A 211 -10.28 11.73 -5.24
C GLN A 211 -8.83 12.26 -5.25
N LEU A 212 -7.81 11.40 -5.15
CA LEU A 212 -6.43 11.82 -5.32
C LEU A 212 -6.06 12.05 -6.80
N GLY A 213 -6.79 11.46 -7.76
CA GLY A 213 -6.53 11.65 -9.18
C GLY A 213 -6.52 13.14 -9.59
N PRO A 214 -7.57 13.93 -9.27
CA PRO A 214 -7.58 15.37 -9.49
C PRO A 214 -6.50 16.14 -8.73
N VAL A 215 -6.10 15.68 -7.54
CA VAL A 215 -5.02 16.30 -6.75
C VAL A 215 -3.69 16.18 -7.49
N VAL A 216 -3.36 14.97 -7.93
CA VAL A 216 -2.16 14.71 -8.74
C VAL A 216 -2.23 15.43 -10.08
N GLY A 217 -3.39 15.41 -10.75
CA GLY A 217 -3.62 16.15 -11.99
C GLY A 217 -3.50 17.68 -11.86
N GLY A 218 -3.60 18.21 -10.63
CA GLY A 218 -3.36 19.62 -10.33
C GLY A 218 -1.88 20.03 -10.41
N ILE A 219 -0.95 19.07 -10.35
CA ILE A 219 0.49 19.33 -10.49
C ILE A 219 0.76 19.81 -11.92
N PRO A 220 1.48 20.93 -12.13
CA PRO A 220 1.75 21.47 -13.47
C PRO A 220 2.39 20.44 -14.41
N ALA A 221 3.35 19.67 -13.90
CA ALA A 221 4.01 18.60 -14.62
C ALA A 221 3.10 17.39 -14.91
N CYS A 222 1.86 17.39 -14.43
CA CYS A 222 0.91 16.30 -14.68
C CYS A 222 -0.19 16.63 -15.70
N LYS A 223 -0.27 17.88 -16.18
CA LYS A 223 -1.35 18.34 -17.06
C LYS A 223 -1.37 17.65 -18.43
N GLN A 224 -0.23 17.13 -18.88
CA GLN A 224 -0.10 16.42 -20.14
C GLN A 224 -0.53 14.95 -20.08
N PHE A 225 -0.83 14.43 -18.89
CA PHE A 225 -1.08 13.01 -18.71
C PHE A 225 -2.55 12.64 -18.90
N THR A 226 -2.77 11.40 -19.34
CA THR A 226 -4.12 10.83 -19.45
C THR A 226 -4.63 10.41 -18.07
N LEU A 227 -5.95 10.24 -17.92
CA LEU A 227 -6.55 9.77 -16.66
C LEU A 227 -5.93 8.45 -16.16
N ALA A 228 -5.75 7.48 -17.07
CA ALA A 228 -5.12 6.20 -16.73
C ALA A 228 -3.66 6.35 -16.25
N TRP A 229 -2.96 7.39 -16.69
CA TRP A 229 -1.60 7.69 -16.24
C TRP A 229 -1.61 8.36 -14.87
N LEU A 230 -2.54 9.31 -14.65
CA LEU A 230 -2.74 9.95 -13.35
C LEU A 230 -3.09 8.92 -12.26
N ASP A 231 -3.89 7.90 -12.58
CA ASP A 231 -4.20 6.80 -11.66
C ASP A 231 -2.95 6.02 -11.25
N LYS A 232 -2.07 5.70 -12.21
CA LYS A 232 -0.81 4.99 -11.93
C LYS A 232 0.10 5.81 -11.04
N VAL A 233 0.31 7.08 -11.38
CA VAL A 233 1.17 7.96 -10.58
C VAL A 233 0.58 8.22 -9.20
N ARG A 234 -0.74 8.39 -9.09
CA ARG A 234 -1.41 8.42 -7.80
C ARG A 234 -1.04 7.20 -6.96
N ASP A 235 -1.17 6.00 -7.51
CA ASP A 235 -0.90 4.77 -6.76
C ASP A 235 0.58 4.64 -6.39
N GLU A 236 1.50 5.07 -7.26
CA GLU A 236 2.94 5.10 -6.97
C GLU A 236 3.29 6.09 -5.85
N LEU A 237 2.73 7.30 -5.89
CA LEU A 237 2.91 8.30 -4.83
C LEU A 237 2.31 7.84 -3.50
N LEU A 238 1.14 7.20 -3.54
CA LEU A 238 0.50 6.64 -2.34
C LEU A 238 1.38 5.53 -1.73
N MET A 239 1.93 4.65 -2.56
CA MET A 239 2.84 3.59 -2.11
C MET A 239 4.17 4.14 -1.60
N LEU A 240 4.71 5.20 -2.21
CA LEU A 240 5.93 5.87 -1.74
C LEU A 240 5.74 6.39 -0.30
N VAL A 241 4.66 7.12 -0.05
CA VAL A 241 4.31 7.59 1.31
C VAL A 241 4.04 6.42 2.25
N GLY A 242 3.39 5.35 1.76
CA GLY A 242 3.12 4.15 2.54
C GLY A 242 4.38 3.44 3.02
N LYS A 243 5.39 3.28 2.16
CA LYS A 243 6.69 2.69 2.51
C LYS A 243 7.42 3.51 3.58
N ALA A 244 7.41 4.84 3.44
CA ALA A 244 7.97 5.71 4.46
C ALA A 244 7.23 5.56 5.80
N SER A 245 5.91 5.47 5.75
CA SER A 245 5.06 5.27 6.95
C SER A 245 5.32 3.92 7.63
N SER A 246 5.54 2.84 6.88
CA SER A 246 5.76 1.49 7.42
C SER A 246 7.20 1.19 7.86
N LEU A 247 8.16 2.12 7.67
CA LEU A 247 9.59 1.85 7.93
C LEU A 247 10.12 0.68 7.07
N ASP A 248 9.64 0.58 5.82
CA ASP A 248 10.09 -0.44 4.86
C ASP A 248 11.49 -0.12 4.33
N ALA A 249 12.48 -0.25 5.21
CA ALA A 249 13.90 -0.12 4.90
C ALA A 249 14.54 -1.51 4.78
N PRO A 250 15.39 -1.76 3.76
CA PRO A 250 16.13 -3.01 3.66
C PRO A 250 16.89 -3.31 4.95
N ALA A 251 16.84 -4.57 5.40
CA ALA A 251 17.47 -4.98 6.65
C ALA A 251 18.94 -4.58 6.73
N LEU A 252 19.67 -4.63 5.61
CA LEU A 252 21.07 -4.21 5.57
C LEU A 252 21.24 -2.71 5.84
N GLU A 253 20.42 -1.83 5.28
CA GLU A 253 20.47 -0.39 5.57
C GLU A 253 20.11 -0.10 7.03
N PHE A 254 19.18 -0.87 7.59
CA PHE A 254 18.83 -0.77 9.00
C PHE A 254 20.02 -1.15 9.89
N TYR A 255 20.62 -2.33 9.69
CA TYR A 255 21.68 -2.86 10.54
C TYR A 255 23.07 -2.26 10.29
N ALA A 256 23.35 -1.76 9.08
CA ALA A 256 24.64 -1.13 8.73
C ALA A 256 24.65 0.38 8.95
N SER A 257 23.52 1.02 9.28
CA SER A 257 23.50 2.46 9.49
C SER A 257 24.08 2.88 10.84
N ILE A 258 24.70 4.05 10.85
CA ILE A 258 25.25 4.67 12.05
C ILE A 258 24.10 4.94 13.03
N LEU A 259 24.26 4.55 14.29
CA LEU A 259 23.29 4.83 15.33
C LEU A 259 23.32 6.33 15.67
N GLN A 260 22.14 6.94 15.77
CA GLN A 260 21.96 8.28 16.29
C GLN A 260 22.11 8.31 17.82
N SER A 261 22.16 9.50 18.41
CA SER A 261 22.32 9.71 19.85
C SER A 261 21.20 9.10 20.71
N ASP A 262 20.04 8.82 20.13
CA ASP A 262 18.92 8.12 20.75
C ASP A 262 18.97 6.60 20.55
N GLY A 263 20.04 6.08 19.93
CA GLY A 263 20.25 4.67 19.64
C GLY A 263 19.50 4.15 18.41
N ARG A 264 18.80 5.00 17.65
CA ARG A 264 18.08 4.58 16.44
C ARG A 264 18.99 4.58 15.22
N PRO A 265 18.85 3.63 14.29
CA PRO A 265 19.66 3.61 13.08
C PRO A 265 19.33 4.81 12.18
N ALA A 266 20.33 5.57 11.74
CA ALA A 266 20.12 6.77 10.93
C ALA A 266 19.39 6.47 9.61
N GLY A 267 19.57 5.28 9.04
CA GLY A 267 18.85 4.83 7.85
C GLY A 267 17.35 4.68 8.09
N ALA A 268 16.96 4.21 9.27
CA ALA A 268 15.55 4.07 9.66
C ALA A 268 14.86 5.45 9.76
N VAL A 269 15.58 6.45 10.27
CA VAL A 269 15.06 7.83 10.37
C VAL A 269 14.97 8.48 8.99
N ARG A 270 15.98 8.29 8.13
CA ARG A 270 15.95 8.79 6.75
C ARG A 270 14.80 8.18 5.94
N GLY A 271 14.53 6.88 6.10
CA GLY A 271 13.44 6.19 5.42
C GLY A 271 12.04 6.72 5.75
N LYS A 272 11.89 7.52 6.82
CA LYS A 272 10.63 8.21 7.14
C LYS A 272 10.39 9.48 6.34
N ARG A 273 11.42 10.04 5.70
CA ARG A 273 11.33 11.31 4.99
C ARG A 273 11.02 11.06 3.52
N VAL A 274 10.03 11.77 2.99
CA VAL A 274 9.72 11.83 1.55
C VAL A 274 9.80 13.28 1.12
N SER A 275 10.62 13.59 0.13
CA SER A 275 10.83 14.95 -0.36
C SER A 275 10.02 15.27 -1.61
N VAL A 276 9.97 16.56 -1.97
CA VAL A 276 9.43 17.00 -3.26
C VAL A 276 10.19 16.36 -4.43
N GLU A 277 11.52 16.25 -4.32
CA GLU A 277 12.34 15.60 -5.33
C GLU A 277 11.99 14.11 -5.51
N ASP A 278 11.65 13.39 -4.42
CA ASP A 278 11.18 12.00 -4.51
C ASP A 278 9.89 11.90 -5.34
N PHE A 279 8.98 12.87 -5.19
CA PHE A 279 7.77 12.95 -6.03
C PHE A 279 8.13 13.25 -7.48
N GLU A 280 9.01 14.22 -7.74
CA GLU A 280 9.45 14.54 -9.10
C GLU A 280 10.11 13.35 -9.80
N ILE A 281 10.87 12.52 -9.07
CA ILE A 281 11.43 11.27 -9.59
C ILE A 281 10.32 10.33 -10.05
N VAL A 282 9.24 10.17 -9.28
CA VAL A 282 8.07 9.37 -9.69
C VAL A 282 7.41 9.99 -10.92
N LEU A 283 7.21 11.31 -10.96
CA LEU A 283 6.57 11.99 -12.10
C LEU A 283 7.38 11.88 -13.40
N ASN A 284 8.70 11.90 -13.32
CA ASN A 284 9.61 11.87 -14.47
C ASN A 284 9.94 10.44 -14.94
N GLN A 285 9.54 9.41 -14.20
CA GLN A 285 9.68 8.03 -14.66
C GLN A 285 8.70 7.78 -15.82
N HIS A 286 9.21 7.85 -17.06
CA HIS A 286 8.47 7.46 -18.25
C HIS A 286 8.03 5.98 -18.15
N PRO A 287 6.72 5.64 -18.18
CA PRO A 287 6.27 4.27 -18.02
C PRO A 287 6.46 3.40 -19.28
N SER A 288 6.99 3.94 -20.39
CA SER A 288 7.26 3.17 -21.61
C SER A 288 8.26 2.01 -21.41
N GLY A 289 8.88 1.89 -20.24
CA GLY A 289 9.68 0.73 -19.84
C GLY A 289 9.37 0.14 -18.46
N ALA A 290 8.35 0.64 -17.75
CA ALA A 290 8.00 0.13 -16.42
C ALA A 290 6.75 -0.73 -16.49
N PHE A 291 6.86 -1.90 -17.11
CA PHE A 291 5.98 -3.00 -16.75
C PHE A 291 6.30 -3.38 -15.28
N ARG A 292 5.42 -2.98 -14.35
CA ARG A 292 5.50 -3.38 -12.95
C ARG A 292 4.20 -4.07 -12.58
N PHE A 293 4.32 -5.36 -12.26
CA PHE A 293 3.23 -6.16 -11.71
C PHE A 293 2.75 -5.53 -10.41
N ALA A 294 1.43 -5.48 -10.20
CA ALA A 294 0.88 -5.38 -8.85
C ALA A 294 1.47 -6.52 -8.02
N GLU A 295 1.86 -6.27 -6.76
CA GLU A 295 2.31 -7.29 -5.82
C GLU A 295 1.14 -8.18 -5.37
N VAL A 296 0.57 -8.91 -6.33
CA VAL A 296 -0.38 -9.99 -6.11
C VAL A 296 0.24 -11.23 -6.73
N GLY A 297 1.24 -11.78 -6.05
CA GLY A 297 1.94 -12.99 -6.48
C GLY A 297 3.41 -12.96 -6.14
N GLY A 298 3.82 -13.69 -5.10
CA GLY A 298 5.18 -13.67 -4.56
C GLY A 298 6.28 -13.87 -5.62
N HIS A 299 7.35 -13.09 -5.53
CA HIS A 299 8.52 -13.16 -6.41
C HIS A 299 9.19 -14.54 -6.42
N LEU A 300 9.96 -14.86 -7.48
CA LEU A 300 10.95 -15.93 -7.46
C LEU A 300 11.87 -15.75 -6.26
N ARG A 301 11.72 -16.61 -5.24
CA ARG A 301 12.54 -16.58 -4.04
C ARG A 301 13.84 -17.33 -4.32
N LEU A 302 14.84 -16.61 -4.82
CA LEU A 302 16.21 -17.11 -4.97
C LEU A 302 16.74 -17.58 -3.60
N GLY A 303 17.45 -18.72 -3.57
CA GLY A 303 17.99 -19.35 -2.37
C GLY A 303 17.02 -20.30 -1.66
N LYS A 304 15.84 -20.58 -2.24
CA LYS A 304 14.85 -21.53 -1.70
C LYS A 304 14.51 -22.66 -2.67
N ALA A 305 15.19 -22.78 -3.81
CA ALA A 305 14.77 -23.74 -4.83
C ALA A 305 14.81 -25.19 -4.33
N SER A 306 15.66 -25.56 -3.37
CA SER A 306 15.65 -26.89 -2.74
C SER A 306 14.29 -27.29 -2.15
N GLY A 307 13.53 -26.34 -1.61
CA GLY A 307 12.16 -26.55 -1.13
C GLY A 307 11.09 -26.60 -2.24
N GLN A 308 11.46 -26.28 -3.48
CA GLN A 308 10.60 -26.25 -4.66
C GLN A 308 10.79 -27.49 -5.56
N MET A 309 11.82 -28.31 -5.28
CA MET A 309 12.14 -29.53 -6.03
C MET A 309 10.96 -30.51 -6.07
N GLU A 310 10.33 -30.75 -4.92
CA GLU A 310 9.26 -31.74 -4.79
C GLU A 310 7.98 -31.29 -5.51
N VAL A 311 7.67 -29.99 -5.43
CA VAL A 311 6.55 -29.38 -6.14
C VAL A 311 6.74 -29.46 -7.66
N LEU A 312 7.95 -29.14 -8.15
CA LEU A 312 8.28 -29.27 -9.56
C LEU A 312 8.14 -30.73 -10.03
N ARG A 313 8.68 -31.68 -9.25
CA ARG A 313 8.61 -33.12 -9.55
C ARG A 313 7.17 -33.61 -9.66
N GLN A 314 6.33 -33.24 -8.69
CA GLN A 314 4.91 -33.60 -8.68
C GLN A 314 4.16 -33.04 -9.89
N LYS A 315 4.40 -31.77 -10.24
CA LYS A 315 3.77 -31.14 -11.41
C LYS A 315 4.21 -31.75 -12.74
N MET A 316 5.50 -32.05 -12.90
CA MET A 316 6.01 -32.69 -14.12
C MET A 316 5.49 -34.12 -14.26
N ASN A 317 5.33 -34.85 -13.16
CA ASN A 317 4.69 -36.17 -13.16
C ASN A 317 3.20 -36.09 -13.52
N ALA A 318 2.46 -35.13 -12.95
CA ALA A 318 1.06 -34.88 -13.31
C ALA A 318 0.90 -34.48 -14.79
N GLY A 319 1.88 -33.77 -15.34
CA GLY A 319 1.96 -33.41 -16.76
C GLY A 319 2.46 -34.50 -17.70
N PHE A 320 2.69 -35.74 -17.23
CA PHE A 320 3.28 -36.83 -18.03
C PHE A 320 4.66 -36.52 -18.64
N VAL A 321 5.37 -35.54 -18.09
CA VAL A 321 6.73 -35.12 -18.53
C VAL A 321 7.80 -35.39 -17.47
N GLY A 322 7.49 -36.24 -16.48
CA GLY A 322 8.40 -36.61 -15.39
C GLY A 322 9.76 -37.16 -15.84
N ALA A 323 9.83 -37.78 -17.03
CA ALA A 323 11.09 -38.25 -17.62
C ALA A 323 12.12 -37.14 -17.88
N TYR A 324 11.68 -35.88 -18.00
CA TYR A 324 12.54 -34.72 -18.23
C TYR A 324 12.89 -33.96 -16.94
N PHE A 325 12.40 -34.41 -15.78
CA PHE A 325 12.56 -33.71 -14.51
C PHE A 325 14.02 -33.39 -14.19
N ASP A 326 14.92 -34.38 -14.28
CA ASP A 326 16.32 -34.18 -13.88
C ASP A 326 17.01 -33.10 -14.73
N SER A 327 16.71 -33.04 -16.03
CA SER A 327 17.25 -32.01 -16.92
C SER A 327 16.74 -30.61 -16.58
N VAL A 328 15.43 -30.46 -16.33
CA VAL A 328 14.82 -29.16 -16.00
C VAL A 328 15.29 -28.70 -14.62
N TRP A 329 15.42 -29.62 -13.67
CA TRP A 329 15.91 -29.35 -12.32
C TRP A 329 17.37 -28.88 -12.31
N LEU A 330 18.26 -29.55 -13.05
CA LEU A 330 19.65 -29.11 -13.18
C LEU A 330 19.76 -27.72 -13.81
N GLN A 331 18.94 -27.43 -14.80
CA GLN A 331 18.86 -26.10 -15.42
C GLN A 331 18.32 -25.06 -14.42
N ALA A 332 17.33 -25.40 -13.60
CA ALA A 332 16.80 -24.51 -12.57
C ALA A 332 17.86 -24.15 -11.52
N MET A 333 18.65 -25.13 -11.06
CA MET A 333 19.77 -24.88 -10.15
C MET A 333 20.87 -24.01 -10.78
N ALA A 334 21.22 -24.28 -12.04
CA ALA A 334 22.20 -23.49 -12.76
C ALA A 334 21.74 -22.04 -12.97
N ALA A 335 20.45 -21.84 -13.30
CA ALA A 335 19.84 -20.53 -13.45
C ALA A 335 19.80 -19.77 -12.11
N GLU A 336 19.36 -20.40 -11.02
CA GLU A 336 19.32 -19.79 -9.70
C GLU A 336 20.73 -19.35 -9.26
N ARG A 337 21.72 -20.24 -9.37
CA ARG A 337 23.11 -19.92 -9.03
C ARG A 337 23.62 -18.73 -9.84
N ARG A 338 23.36 -18.70 -11.14
CA ARG A 338 23.78 -17.61 -12.04
C ARG A 338 23.13 -16.28 -11.68
N LEU A 339 21.85 -16.28 -11.30
CA LEU A 339 21.14 -15.08 -10.87
C LEU A 339 21.65 -14.57 -9.51
N ILE A 340 22.02 -15.48 -8.60
CA ILE A 340 22.67 -15.15 -7.33
C ILE A 340 24.06 -14.56 -7.57
N GLU A 341 24.89 -15.17 -8.43
CA GLU A 341 26.21 -14.65 -8.79
C GLU A 341 26.11 -13.21 -9.34
N ARG A 342 25.13 -12.95 -10.22
CA ARG A 342 24.85 -11.58 -10.70
C ARG A 342 24.41 -10.64 -9.58
N ALA A 343 23.58 -11.10 -8.65
CA ALA A 343 23.13 -10.29 -7.52
C ALA A 343 24.25 -9.94 -6.55
N LEU A 344 25.32 -10.74 -6.49
CA LEU A 344 26.53 -10.42 -5.73
C LEU A 344 27.41 -9.39 -6.43
N GLU A 345 27.42 -9.37 -7.78
CA GLU A 345 28.18 -8.41 -8.58
C GLU A 345 27.51 -7.03 -8.64
N ASP A 346 26.22 -6.99 -8.97
CA ASP A 346 25.41 -5.76 -9.05
C ASP A 346 23.96 -6.06 -8.61
N PRO A 347 23.60 -5.74 -7.36
CA PRO A 347 22.28 -6.04 -6.81
C PRO A 347 21.13 -5.37 -7.56
N GLU A 348 21.29 -4.12 -7.99
CA GLU A 348 20.21 -3.35 -8.62
C GLU A 348 19.94 -3.86 -10.04
N VAL A 349 21.00 -4.11 -10.80
CA VAL A 349 20.90 -4.72 -12.13
C VAL A 349 20.36 -6.13 -12.05
N ALA A 350 20.81 -6.94 -11.08
CA ALA A 350 20.36 -8.31 -10.93
C ALA A 350 18.87 -8.43 -10.59
N VAL A 351 18.33 -7.53 -9.77
CA VAL A 351 16.88 -7.48 -9.48
C VAL A 351 16.10 -7.16 -10.76
N ARG A 352 16.56 -6.18 -11.56
CA ARG A 352 15.92 -5.84 -12.83
C ARG A 352 15.94 -7.01 -13.80
N VAL A 353 17.11 -7.61 -14.01
CA VAL A 353 17.31 -8.76 -14.90
C VAL A 353 16.46 -9.94 -14.46
N THR A 354 16.45 -10.27 -13.17
CA THR A 354 15.66 -11.40 -12.63
C THR A 354 14.17 -11.19 -12.88
N LYS A 355 13.66 -9.97 -12.63
CA LYS A 355 12.25 -9.63 -12.88
C LYS A 355 11.89 -9.69 -14.37
N GLN A 356 12.79 -9.27 -15.23
CA GLN A 356 12.59 -9.31 -16.69
C GLN A 356 12.54 -10.74 -17.21
N LEU A 357 13.49 -11.58 -16.82
CA LEU A 357 13.51 -13.00 -17.19
C LEU A 357 12.30 -13.75 -16.63
N GLU A 358 11.92 -13.46 -15.38
CA GLU A 358 10.70 -13.98 -14.74
C GLU A 358 9.45 -13.64 -15.54
N GLY A 359 9.26 -12.37 -15.89
CA GLY A 359 8.08 -11.90 -16.62
C GLY A 359 7.97 -12.51 -18.01
N ILE A 360 9.06 -12.50 -18.78
CA ILE A 360 9.11 -13.08 -20.13
C ILE A 360 8.80 -14.57 -20.07
N MET A 361 9.49 -15.30 -19.19
CA MET A 361 9.32 -16.75 -19.12
C MET A 361 7.94 -17.14 -18.58
N LEU A 362 7.34 -16.38 -17.67
CA LEU A 362 5.98 -16.65 -17.21
C LEU A 362 4.97 -16.52 -18.35
N VAL A 363 5.06 -15.46 -19.16
CA VAL A 363 4.19 -15.25 -20.32
C VAL A 363 4.36 -16.38 -21.33
N GLU A 364 5.60 -16.76 -21.64
CA GLU A 364 5.86 -17.87 -22.58
C GLU A 364 5.34 -19.22 -22.05
N CYS A 365 5.45 -19.47 -20.74
CA CYS A 365 4.89 -20.68 -20.12
C CYS A 365 3.36 -20.69 -20.16
N GLN A 366 2.71 -19.56 -19.86
CA GLN A 366 1.24 -19.43 -19.93
C GLN A 366 0.71 -19.53 -21.36
N ASN A 367 1.43 -18.98 -22.33
CA ASN A 367 1.10 -19.15 -23.74
C ASN A 367 1.21 -20.62 -24.16
N ALA A 368 2.26 -21.32 -23.70
CA ALA A 368 2.40 -22.75 -23.94
C ALA A 368 1.27 -23.56 -23.30
N GLU A 369 0.83 -23.22 -22.09
CA GLU A 369 -0.36 -23.82 -21.45
C GLU A 369 -1.63 -23.57 -22.25
N ALA A 370 -1.86 -22.33 -22.68
CA ALA A 370 -3.05 -21.95 -23.45
C ALA A 370 -3.10 -22.66 -24.82
N GLU A 371 -1.98 -22.76 -25.52
CA GLU A 371 -1.87 -23.51 -26.77
C GLU A 371 -2.12 -25.02 -26.53
N ALA A 372 -1.54 -25.59 -25.48
CA ALA A 372 -1.72 -26.99 -25.13
C ALA A 372 -3.14 -27.32 -24.63
N ALA A 373 -3.90 -26.35 -24.14
CA ALA A 373 -5.30 -26.55 -23.75
C ALA A 373 -6.20 -26.94 -24.93
N LEU A 374 -5.79 -26.63 -26.17
CA LEU A 374 -6.50 -27.04 -27.39
C LEU A 374 -6.31 -28.52 -27.73
N GLU A 375 -5.33 -29.20 -27.11
CA GLU A 375 -5.11 -30.64 -27.29
C GLU A 375 -6.16 -31.44 -26.51
N ALA A 376 -6.82 -32.36 -27.21
CA ALA A 376 -7.88 -33.19 -26.66
C ALA A 376 -7.33 -34.28 -25.74
N ASP A 377 -6.13 -34.80 -26.05
CA ASP A 377 -5.45 -35.80 -25.22
C ASP A 377 -4.68 -35.14 -24.07
N GLU A 378 -5.22 -35.23 -22.86
CA GLU A 378 -4.60 -34.68 -21.65
C GLU A 378 -3.18 -35.18 -21.40
N ARG A 379 -2.85 -36.39 -21.86
CA ARG A 379 -1.51 -36.98 -21.70
C ARG A 379 -0.47 -36.33 -22.59
N ARG A 380 -0.90 -35.65 -23.65
CA ARG A 380 -0.02 -34.96 -24.60
C ARG A 380 0.20 -33.50 -24.26
N ARG A 381 -0.69 -32.89 -23.47
CA ARG A 381 -0.62 -31.47 -23.10
C ARG A 381 0.73 -31.10 -22.50
N GLY A 382 1.23 -31.88 -21.54
CA GLY A 382 2.51 -31.57 -20.93
C GLY A 382 3.71 -31.69 -21.87
N LEU A 383 3.68 -32.66 -22.77
CA LEU A 383 4.73 -32.80 -23.78
C LEU A 383 4.71 -31.62 -24.76
N LEU A 384 3.53 -31.11 -25.14
CA LEU A 384 3.38 -29.92 -25.97
C LEU A 384 3.90 -28.66 -25.25
N ILE A 385 3.55 -28.48 -23.97
CA ILE A 385 4.07 -27.36 -23.15
C ILE A 385 5.60 -27.42 -23.11
N TYR A 386 6.16 -28.60 -22.84
CA TYR A 386 7.61 -28.78 -22.79
C TYR A 386 8.29 -28.49 -24.13
N GLN A 387 7.78 -29.03 -25.24
CA GLN A 387 8.31 -28.76 -26.57
C GLN A 387 8.23 -27.27 -26.92
N ARG A 388 7.12 -26.60 -26.57
CA ARG A 388 6.94 -25.19 -26.82
C ARG A 388 7.94 -24.34 -26.04
N ILE A 389 8.16 -24.65 -24.76
CA ILE A 389 9.18 -23.97 -23.94
C ILE A 389 10.59 -24.17 -24.52
N LEU A 390 10.94 -25.37 -24.98
CA LEU A 390 12.23 -25.61 -25.64
C LEU A 390 12.41 -24.76 -26.90
N GLN A 391 11.40 -24.71 -27.77
CA GLN A 391 11.44 -23.91 -29.00
C GLN A 391 11.52 -22.41 -28.70
N ARG A 392 10.66 -21.90 -27.80
CA ARG A 392 10.60 -20.47 -27.48
C ARG A 392 11.86 -19.97 -26.80
N THR A 393 12.45 -20.75 -25.90
CA THR A 393 13.74 -20.38 -25.28
C THR A 393 14.87 -20.30 -26.29
N ASP A 394 14.91 -21.21 -27.28
CA ASP A 394 15.87 -21.16 -28.38
C ASP A 394 15.62 -19.95 -29.29
N ASP A 395 14.37 -19.67 -29.64
CA ASP A 395 14.01 -18.52 -30.48
C ASP A 395 14.38 -17.18 -29.82
N LEU A 396 14.03 -17.00 -28.54
CA LEU A 396 14.33 -15.80 -27.77
C LEU A 396 15.85 -15.57 -27.67
N SER A 397 16.60 -16.63 -27.40
CA SER A 397 18.06 -16.53 -27.28
C SER A 397 18.80 -16.30 -28.61
N ARG A 398 18.13 -16.47 -29.76
CA ARG A 398 18.71 -16.26 -31.09
C ARG A 398 18.28 -14.94 -31.72
N HIS A 399 16.98 -14.63 -31.64
CA HIS A 399 16.37 -13.54 -32.38
C HIS A 399 16.00 -12.33 -31.50
N ASP A 400 15.90 -12.53 -30.18
CA ASP A 400 15.47 -11.48 -29.24
C ASP A 400 16.38 -11.40 -28.00
N ARG A 401 17.69 -11.44 -28.25
CA ARG A 401 18.73 -11.54 -27.23
C ARG A 401 18.72 -10.39 -26.23
N ALA A 402 18.35 -9.19 -26.67
CA ALA A 402 18.29 -8.02 -25.81
C ALA A 402 17.16 -8.17 -24.77
N THR A 403 16.00 -8.66 -25.19
CA THR A 403 14.82 -8.82 -24.32
C THR A 403 15.07 -9.84 -23.22
N VAL A 404 15.87 -10.87 -23.49
CA VAL A 404 16.29 -11.86 -22.48
C VAL A 404 17.66 -11.57 -21.85
N GLU A 405 18.12 -10.31 -21.84
CA GLU A 405 19.36 -9.90 -21.14
C GLU A 405 20.60 -10.71 -21.57
N ASN A 406 20.62 -11.11 -22.83
CA ASN A 406 21.62 -11.96 -23.47
C ASN A 406 21.84 -13.32 -22.78
N GLU A 407 20.81 -13.81 -22.07
CA GLU A 407 20.86 -15.10 -21.41
C GLU A 407 20.81 -16.27 -22.39
N ARG A 408 21.41 -17.37 -21.94
CA ARG A 408 21.46 -18.61 -22.71
C ARG A 408 20.11 -19.34 -22.61
N PRO A 409 19.71 -20.11 -23.63
CA PRO A 409 18.45 -20.84 -23.58
C PRO A 409 18.36 -21.79 -22.38
N GLU A 410 19.48 -22.35 -21.92
CA GLU A 410 19.51 -23.18 -20.70
C GLU A 410 19.14 -22.40 -19.44
N THR A 411 19.57 -21.14 -19.32
CA THR A 411 19.16 -20.27 -18.20
C THR A 411 17.66 -20.03 -18.24
N LEU A 412 17.10 -19.75 -19.42
CA LEU A 412 15.67 -19.48 -19.60
C LEU A 412 14.80 -20.70 -19.26
N ARG A 413 15.22 -21.90 -19.70
CA ARG A 413 14.58 -23.16 -19.31
C ARG A 413 14.65 -23.40 -17.80
N GLY A 414 15.78 -23.03 -17.19
CA GLY A 414 15.94 -23.06 -15.74
C GLY A 414 14.97 -22.13 -15.01
N VAL A 415 14.77 -20.92 -15.51
CA VAL A 415 13.77 -19.98 -14.96
C VAL A 415 12.36 -20.56 -15.06
N ALA A 416 11.99 -21.23 -16.15
CA ALA A 416 10.72 -21.95 -16.23
C ALA A 416 10.61 -23.05 -15.15
N GLY A 417 11.68 -23.82 -14.91
CA GLY A 417 11.72 -24.79 -13.80
C GLY A 417 11.44 -24.15 -12.44
N LEU A 418 12.06 -23.00 -12.14
CA LEU A 418 11.85 -22.26 -10.89
C LEU A 418 10.42 -21.69 -10.77
N LEU A 419 9.83 -21.20 -11.86
CA LEU A 419 8.45 -20.70 -11.90
C LEU A 419 7.44 -21.80 -11.60
N SER A 420 7.63 -22.98 -12.18
CA SER A 420 6.75 -24.13 -11.94
C SER A 420 6.83 -24.61 -10.49
N GLY A 421 8.05 -24.70 -9.95
CA GLY A 421 8.32 -25.04 -8.54
C GLY A 421 7.79 -23.98 -7.54
N SER A 422 7.68 -22.73 -7.97
CA SER A 422 7.07 -21.62 -7.21
C SER A 422 5.54 -21.52 -7.37
N CYS A 423 4.90 -22.55 -7.92
CA CYS A 423 3.47 -22.60 -8.17
C CYS A 423 2.90 -21.61 -9.20
N LYS A 424 3.72 -21.03 -10.09
CA LYS A 424 3.25 -20.01 -11.04
C LYS A 424 2.70 -20.55 -12.36
N PHE A 425 3.07 -21.77 -12.75
CA PHE A 425 2.48 -22.50 -13.87
C PHE A 425 2.58 -24.03 -13.67
N ALA A 426 1.88 -24.81 -14.49
CA ALA A 426 1.80 -26.26 -14.48
C ALA A 426 2.18 -26.88 -15.85
N TRP A 427 2.68 -28.12 -15.83
CA TRP A 427 3.07 -28.83 -17.06
C TRP A 427 1.92 -29.65 -17.65
N GLY A 428 0.65 -29.28 -17.40
CA GLY A 428 -0.51 -30.08 -17.76
C GLY A 428 -1.69 -29.81 -16.83
N VAL A 429 -2.57 -30.79 -16.65
CA VAL A 429 -3.68 -30.66 -15.70
C VAL A 429 -3.09 -30.45 -14.30
N PRO A 430 -3.48 -29.38 -13.58
CA PRO A 430 -3.01 -29.16 -12.22
C PRO A 430 -3.26 -30.42 -11.39
N PRO A 431 -2.29 -30.89 -10.59
CA PRO A 431 -2.56 -31.98 -9.66
C PRO A 431 -3.76 -31.60 -8.80
N ASP A 432 -4.65 -32.57 -8.55
CA ASP A 432 -5.88 -32.39 -7.79
C ASP A 432 -5.53 -32.06 -6.32
N THR A 433 -5.17 -30.80 -6.07
CA THR A 433 -4.91 -30.27 -4.74
C THR A 433 -6.26 -29.82 -4.19
N GLY A 434 -7.09 -30.79 -3.79
CA GLY A 434 -8.46 -30.63 -3.26
C GLY A 434 -8.85 -29.23 -2.79
N GLY A 435 -9.23 -28.38 -3.75
CA GLY A 435 -9.46 -26.95 -3.55
C GLY A 435 -10.41 -26.44 -4.63
N ALA A 436 -11.56 -25.97 -4.18
CA ALA A 436 -12.70 -25.58 -5.00
C ALA A 436 -12.51 -24.20 -5.65
N ASP A 437 -12.61 -24.15 -6.98
CA ASP A 437 -13.15 -23.01 -7.74
C ASP A 437 -14.55 -23.48 -8.22
N GLY A 438 -15.68 -22.83 -7.94
CA GLY A 438 -15.93 -21.41 -7.94
C GLY A 438 -16.96 -21.11 -9.04
N THR A 439 -18.21 -21.58 -8.86
CA THR A 439 -19.41 -21.00 -9.50
C THR A 439 -20.22 -20.26 -8.47
#